data_AF-A0A2W1JIQ8-F1
#
_entry.id   AF-A0A2W1JIQ8-F1
#
_cell.length_a   1.000
_cell.length_b   1.000
_cell.length_c   1.000
_cell.angle_alpha   90.00
_cell.angle_beta   90.00
_cell.angle_gamma   90.00
#
_symmetry.space_group_name_H-M   'P 1'
#
loop_
_entity.id
_entity.type
_entity.pdbx_description
1 polymer ?
#
loop_
_entity_poly.entity_id
_entity_poly.type
_entity_poly.pdbx_seq_one_letter_code
_entity_poly.pdbx_strand_id
1 'polypeptide(L)'
;MPQQHPFYLLWSGAINLGDTPGVFNNAQFAGLLVQIPVTLSFIPENDLPVRFLLKTSDVEIFNDKKHPVFWDWEPGTALPSPVGYVDDTDLIPEQPEFHELSVPHSAAAVGPHTITLQVNSEVSAGLRDDFVLECIEAHETIGAKIGW
;
A
#
# COMPACT_ATOMS: atom_id res chain seq x y z
N MET A 1 2.21 18.98 -24.02
CA MET A 1 2.13 19.47 -22.64
C MET A 1 2.40 18.28 -21.74
N PRO A 2 3.29 18.34 -20.75
CA PRO A 2 3.49 17.22 -19.83
C PRO A 2 2.15 16.89 -19.17
N GLN A 3 1.75 15.63 -19.20
CA GLN A 3 0.54 15.13 -18.57
C GLN A 3 0.67 15.38 -17.06
N GLN A 4 -0.26 16.14 -16.47
CA GLN A 4 -0.25 16.37 -15.03
C GLN A 4 -0.42 15.03 -14.32
N HIS A 5 0.43 14.78 -13.32
CA HIS A 5 0.30 13.68 -12.37
C HIS A 5 -1.01 13.89 -11.59
N PRO A 6 -2.05 13.04 -11.78
CA PRO A 6 -3.40 13.32 -11.29
C PRO A 6 -3.58 12.91 -9.82
N PHE A 7 -2.50 12.83 -9.04
CA PHE A 7 -2.51 12.47 -7.63
C PHE A 7 -1.89 13.59 -6.79
N TYR A 8 -2.38 13.74 -5.56
CA TYR A 8 -1.85 14.67 -4.59
C TYR A 8 -1.40 13.93 -3.33
N LEU A 9 -0.36 14.46 -2.68
CA LEU A 9 0.25 13.89 -1.49
C LEU A 9 -0.73 13.83 -0.31
N LEU A 10 -0.94 12.63 0.25
CA LEU A 10 -1.62 12.44 1.53
C LEU A 10 -0.65 12.28 2.70
N TRP A 11 0.41 11.50 2.47
CA TRP A 11 1.38 11.14 3.49
C TRP A 11 2.76 10.93 2.87
N SER A 12 3.79 11.36 3.57
CA SER A 12 5.18 10.98 3.30
C SER A 12 5.89 10.59 4.58
N GLY A 13 6.78 9.61 4.48
CA GLY A 13 7.57 9.10 5.58
C GLY A 13 8.39 7.89 5.14
N ALA A 14 8.74 7.03 6.10
CA ALA A 14 9.37 5.75 5.82
C ALA A 14 8.81 4.72 6.80
N ILE A 15 8.09 3.73 6.28
CA ILE A 15 7.61 2.58 7.05
C ILE A 15 8.22 1.34 6.42
N ASN A 16 9.18 0.74 7.11
CA ASN A 16 9.77 -0.53 6.70
C ASN A 16 8.81 -1.66 7.07
N LEU A 17 8.55 -2.53 6.10
CA LEU A 17 7.72 -3.72 6.24
C LEU A 17 8.54 -4.92 5.78
N GLY A 18 8.32 -6.06 6.42
CA GLY A 18 8.97 -7.30 6.02
C GLY A 18 10.14 -7.69 6.90
N ASP A 19 11.15 -8.33 6.32
CA ASP A 19 12.32 -8.76 7.07
C ASP A 19 13.27 -7.60 7.38
N THR A 20 13.94 -7.61 8.53
CA THR A 20 14.98 -6.60 8.78
C THR A 20 16.26 -6.96 8.01
N PRO A 21 16.92 -6.00 7.34
CA PRO A 21 18.24 -6.25 6.77
C PRO A 21 19.25 -6.51 7.89
N GLY A 22 19.45 -7.80 8.19
CA GLY A 22 20.30 -8.32 9.27
C GLY A 22 21.00 -9.59 8.83
N VAL A 23 22.10 -9.41 8.08
CA VAL A 23 23.27 -10.30 7.93
C VAL A 23 23.10 -11.70 8.57
N PHE A 24 22.57 -12.66 7.80
CA PHE A 24 22.59 -14.12 8.05
C PHE A 24 21.98 -14.63 9.39
N ASN A 25 20.91 -15.43 9.27
CA ASN A 25 20.39 -16.41 10.25
C ASN A 25 19.62 -15.92 11.50
N ASN A 26 19.41 -14.63 11.75
CA ASN A 26 18.56 -14.14 12.85
C ASN A 26 17.68 -12.96 12.42
N ALA A 27 17.01 -13.11 11.29
CA ALA A 27 16.16 -12.07 10.75
C ALA A 27 14.85 -11.99 11.57
N GLN A 28 14.54 -10.80 12.09
CA GLN A 28 13.29 -10.52 12.81
C GLN A 28 12.41 -9.68 11.89
N PHE A 29 11.19 -10.12 11.62
CA PHE A 29 10.24 -9.33 10.85
C PHE A 29 9.98 -7.97 11.53
N ALA A 30 10.28 -6.87 10.85
CA ALA A 30 9.80 -5.55 11.21
C ALA A 30 8.41 -5.36 10.60
N GLY A 31 7.39 -5.82 11.33
CA GLY A 31 5.99 -5.60 10.98
C GLY A 31 5.50 -6.44 9.79
N LEU A 32 4.59 -7.37 10.06
CA LEU A 32 3.89 -8.15 9.01
C LEU A 32 2.66 -7.43 8.45
N LEU A 33 2.32 -6.29 9.04
CA LEU A 33 1.07 -5.59 8.79
C LEU A 33 1.19 -4.13 9.22
N VAL A 34 0.73 -3.21 8.38
CA VAL A 34 0.50 -1.81 8.74
C VAL A 34 -0.92 -1.40 8.40
N GLN A 35 -1.56 -0.67 9.31
CA GLN A 35 -2.89 -0.07 9.11
C GLN A 35 -2.75 1.44 9.13
N ILE A 36 -3.17 2.07 8.04
CA ILE A 36 -3.01 3.50 7.81
C ILE A 36 -4.41 4.12 7.79
N PRO A 37 -4.74 4.99 8.77
CA PRO A 37 -6.04 5.63 8.81
C PRO A 37 -6.12 6.73 7.75
N VAL A 38 -7.20 6.69 6.97
CA VAL A 38 -7.50 7.68 5.94
C VAL A 38 -8.94 8.14 6.13
N THR A 39 -9.17 9.44 6.11
CA THR A 39 -10.53 10.00 6.12
C THR A 39 -10.85 10.60 4.76
N LEU A 40 -11.90 10.09 4.12
CA LEU A 40 -12.47 10.62 2.88
C LEU A 40 -13.43 11.77 3.22
N SER A 41 -13.16 12.95 2.69
CA SER A 41 -14.00 14.15 2.85
C SER A 41 -14.88 14.43 1.62
N PHE A 42 -14.54 13.86 0.47
CA PHE A 42 -15.30 14.02 -0.77
C PHE A 42 -15.11 12.82 -1.68
N ILE A 43 -16.21 12.33 -2.26
CA ILE A 43 -16.23 11.31 -3.30
C ILE A 43 -17.19 11.81 -4.40
N PRO A 44 -16.79 11.82 -5.68
CA PRO A 44 -17.65 12.29 -6.75
C PRO A 44 -18.76 11.27 -7.03
N GLU A 45 -19.94 11.74 -7.44
CA GLU A 45 -21.06 10.88 -7.87
C GLU A 45 -20.82 10.35 -9.30
N ASN A 46 -19.75 9.59 -9.47
CA ASN A 46 -19.48 8.81 -10.65
C ASN A 46 -19.10 7.40 -10.19
N ASP A 47 -19.54 6.35 -10.90
CA ASP A 47 -19.26 4.97 -10.51
C ASP A 47 -17.77 4.57 -10.67
N LEU A 48 -16.86 5.53 -10.79
CA LEU A 48 -15.44 5.29 -10.91
C LEU A 48 -14.84 4.91 -9.55
N PRO A 49 -13.84 4.03 -9.54
CA PRO A 49 -13.16 3.65 -8.30
C PRO A 49 -12.44 4.84 -7.67
N VAL A 50 -12.38 4.81 -6.34
CA VAL A 50 -11.51 5.69 -5.55
C VAL A 50 -10.09 5.15 -5.67
N ARG A 51 -9.16 6.00 -6.11
CA ARG A 51 -7.79 5.59 -6.41
C ARG A 51 -6.78 6.24 -5.48
N PHE A 52 -5.82 5.43 -5.05
CA PHE A 52 -4.64 5.85 -4.32
C PHE A 52 -3.39 5.36 -5.05
N LEU A 53 -2.27 6.03 -4.81
CA LEU A 53 -0.97 5.61 -5.31
C LEU A 53 -0.05 5.43 -4.11
N LEU A 54 0.50 4.23 -3.96
CA LEU A 54 1.56 3.96 -3.00
C LEU A 54 2.90 4.13 -3.70
N LYS A 55 3.84 4.76 -3.02
CA LYS A 55 5.24 4.82 -3.45
C LYS A 55 6.08 3.97 -2.51
N THR A 56 6.80 3.02 -3.06
CA THR A 56 7.70 2.15 -2.30
C THR A 56 9.13 2.23 -2.84
N SER A 57 10.10 1.83 -2.03
CA SER A 57 11.46 1.55 -2.47
C SER A 57 11.90 0.18 -1.98
N ASP A 58 12.93 -0.34 -2.64
CA ASP A 58 13.62 -1.57 -2.25
C ASP A 58 12.64 -2.76 -2.15
N VAL A 59 11.67 -2.86 -3.06
CA VAL A 59 10.72 -3.98 -3.07
C VAL A 59 11.44 -5.21 -3.60
N GLU A 60 11.77 -6.14 -2.70
CA GLU A 60 12.33 -7.44 -3.08
C GLU A 60 11.28 -8.52 -2.84
N ILE A 61 10.75 -9.16 -3.90
CA ILE A 61 9.78 -10.23 -3.75
C ILE A 61 10.27 -11.53 -4.36
N PHE A 62 9.94 -12.64 -3.69
CA PHE A 62 10.36 -13.97 -4.09
C PHE A 62 9.18 -14.79 -4.63
N ASN A 63 9.46 -15.61 -5.66
CA ASN A 63 8.53 -16.59 -6.24
C ASN A 63 7.22 -15.99 -6.79
N ASP A 64 7.30 -14.83 -7.45
CA ASP A 64 6.14 -14.13 -8.06
C ASP A 64 5.02 -13.84 -7.05
N LYS A 65 5.36 -13.77 -5.75
CA LYS A 65 4.43 -13.39 -4.70
C LYS A 65 4.17 -11.89 -4.76
N LYS A 66 3.18 -11.44 -3.99
CA LYS A 66 2.79 -10.04 -3.88
C LYS A 66 2.32 -9.76 -2.45
N HIS A 67 2.46 -8.52 -2.01
CA HIS A 67 1.90 -8.07 -0.74
C HIS A 67 0.52 -7.47 -0.98
N PRO A 68 -0.56 -8.11 -0.50
CA PRO A 68 -1.90 -7.59 -0.71
C PRO A 68 -2.13 -6.32 0.12
N VAL A 69 -2.87 -5.39 -0.48
CA VAL A 69 -3.37 -4.19 0.17
C VAL A 69 -4.88 -4.28 0.27
N PHE A 70 -5.41 -4.10 1.48
CA PHE A 70 -6.82 -4.21 1.79
C PHE A 70 -7.43 -2.88 2.20
N TRP A 71 -8.72 -2.72 1.92
CA TRP A 71 -9.54 -1.58 2.33
C TRP A 71 -10.50 -2.01 3.42
N ASP A 72 -10.50 -1.30 4.55
CA ASP A 72 -11.36 -1.55 5.72
C ASP A 72 -11.36 -2.99 6.25
N TRP A 73 -10.25 -3.70 6.05
CA TRP A 73 -10.08 -5.02 6.63
C TRP A 73 -9.64 -4.94 8.09
N GLU A 74 -10.29 -5.75 8.93
CA GLU A 74 -9.97 -5.91 10.34
C GLU A 74 -9.17 -7.21 10.58
N PRO A 75 -7.98 -7.13 11.20
CA PRO A 75 -7.18 -8.31 11.53
C PRO A 75 -7.97 -9.35 12.35
N GLY A 76 -7.91 -10.62 11.91
CA GLY A 76 -8.65 -11.72 12.53
C GLY A 76 -10.00 -12.02 11.89
N THR A 77 -10.45 -11.19 10.94
CA THR A 77 -11.61 -11.49 10.08
C THR A 77 -11.18 -12.17 8.78
N ALA A 78 -12.15 -12.74 8.06
CA ALA A 78 -11.88 -13.36 6.75
C ALA A 78 -11.31 -12.32 5.77
N LEU A 79 -10.26 -12.70 5.03
CA LEU A 79 -9.60 -11.80 4.08
C LEU A 79 -10.56 -11.43 2.94
N PRO A 80 -10.78 -10.13 2.68
CA PRO A 80 -11.52 -9.68 1.51
C PRO A 80 -10.64 -9.76 0.25
N SER A 81 -11.21 -9.42 -0.90
CA SER A 81 -10.41 -9.19 -2.11
C SER A 81 -9.48 -7.97 -1.90
N PRO A 82 -8.18 -8.06 -2.23
CA PRO A 82 -7.29 -6.91 -2.21
C PRO A 82 -7.73 -5.80 -3.17
N VAL A 83 -7.50 -4.55 -2.78
CA VAL A 83 -7.71 -3.35 -3.63
C VAL A 83 -6.47 -2.98 -4.45
N GLY A 84 -5.35 -3.64 -4.18
CA GLY A 84 -4.10 -3.51 -4.91
C GLY A 84 -3.05 -4.42 -4.31
N TYR A 85 -1.84 -4.35 -4.87
CA TYR A 85 -0.71 -5.13 -4.43
C TYR A 85 0.55 -4.27 -4.48
N VAL A 86 1.47 -4.51 -3.56
CA VAL A 86 2.87 -4.12 -3.74
C VAL A 86 3.57 -5.33 -4.35
N ASP A 87 4.18 -5.13 -5.52
CA ASP A 87 4.97 -6.14 -6.22
C ASP A 87 6.30 -5.59 -6.75
N ASP A 88 7.20 -6.45 -7.24
CA ASP A 88 8.54 -6.09 -7.76
C ASP A 88 8.60 -6.10 -9.29
N THR A 89 7.44 -6.11 -9.97
CA THR A 89 7.36 -6.26 -11.45
C THR A 89 8.15 -5.16 -12.17
N ASP A 90 8.16 -3.97 -11.59
CA ASP A 90 8.81 -2.78 -12.13
C ASP A 90 10.08 -2.40 -11.35
N LEU A 91 10.68 -3.34 -10.61
CA LEU A 91 11.89 -3.11 -9.82
C LEU A 91 13.04 -2.65 -10.71
N ILE A 92 13.33 -1.35 -10.65
CA ILE A 92 14.53 -0.73 -11.20
C ILE A 92 15.36 -0.30 -9.99
N PRO A 93 16.57 -0.87 -9.79
CA PRO A 93 17.41 -0.51 -8.66
C PRO A 93 17.57 1.00 -8.52
N GLU A 94 17.45 1.50 -7.29
CA GLU A 94 17.54 2.92 -6.92
C GLU A 94 16.41 3.82 -7.46
N GLN A 95 15.34 3.26 -8.04
CA GLN A 95 14.14 4.00 -8.41
C GLN A 95 12.97 3.63 -7.51
N PRO A 96 12.10 4.60 -7.17
CA PRO A 96 10.87 4.28 -6.48
C PRO A 96 9.87 3.57 -7.39
N GLU A 97 9.11 2.68 -6.78
CA GLU A 97 8.05 1.90 -7.41
C GLU A 97 6.68 2.46 -7.01
N PHE A 98 5.74 2.43 -7.95
CA PHE A 98 4.42 3.04 -7.76
C PHE A 98 3.33 2.00 -7.95
N HIS A 99 2.49 1.83 -6.92
CA HIS A 99 1.44 0.82 -6.87
C HIS A 99 0.07 1.48 -6.76
N GLU A 100 -0.75 1.35 -7.81
CA GLU A 100 -2.12 1.91 -7.81
C GLU A 100 -3.07 1.00 -7.02
N LEU A 101 -3.79 1.59 -6.07
CA LEU A 101 -4.90 0.95 -5.37
C LEU A 101 -6.21 1.42 -5.99
N SER A 102 -7.12 0.48 -6.24
CA SER A 102 -8.44 0.74 -6.82
C SER A 102 -9.51 0.23 -5.87
N VAL A 103 -10.10 1.15 -5.10
CA VAL A 103 -11.19 0.88 -4.18
C VAL A 103 -12.51 1.02 -4.94
N PRO A 104 -13.36 -0.03 -4.99
CA PRO A 104 -14.66 0.06 -5.64
C PRO A 104 -15.49 1.22 -5.05
N HIS A 105 -16.18 1.98 -5.90
CA HIS A 105 -17.02 3.10 -5.47
C HIS A 105 -18.01 2.68 -4.37
N SER A 106 -18.60 1.48 -4.49
CA SER A 106 -19.54 0.91 -3.52
C SER A 106 -18.96 0.62 -2.13
N ALA A 107 -17.63 0.55 -2.02
CA ALA A 107 -16.92 0.32 -0.76
C ALA A 107 -16.34 1.61 -0.15
N ALA A 108 -16.37 2.72 -0.90
CA ALA A 108 -15.90 4.01 -0.44
C ALA A 108 -17.09 4.85 0.08
N ALA A 109 -16.92 5.49 1.23
CA ALA A 109 -17.90 6.41 1.80
C ALA A 109 -17.20 7.66 2.32
N VAL A 110 -17.92 8.77 2.47
CA VAL A 110 -17.36 9.91 3.21
C VAL A 110 -17.26 9.51 4.68
N GLY A 111 -16.05 9.56 5.24
CA GLY A 111 -15.79 9.11 6.60
C GLY A 111 -14.40 8.49 6.79
N PRO A 112 -14.16 7.92 7.98
CA PRO A 112 -12.91 7.24 8.31
C PRO A 112 -12.84 5.85 7.68
N HIS A 113 -11.65 5.50 7.20
CA HIS A 113 -11.31 4.25 6.54
C HIS A 113 -9.89 3.81 6.92
N THR A 114 -9.55 2.58 6.58
CA THR A 114 -8.21 2.02 6.82
C THR A 114 -7.66 1.37 5.56
N ILE A 115 -6.45 1.79 5.16
CA ILE A 115 -5.63 1.06 4.19
C ILE A 115 -4.73 0.11 4.97
N THR A 116 -4.86 -1.20 4.72
CA THR A 116 -4.03 -2.21 5.39
C THR A 116 -3.08 -2.86 4.39
N LEU A 117 -1.77 -2.70 4.58
CA LEU A 117 -0.77 -3.45 3.82
C LEU A 117 -0.37 -4.67 4.65
N GLN A 118 -0.40 -5.84 4.04
CA GLN A 118 0.00 -7.10 4.69
C GLN A 118 1.19 -7.71 3.95
N VAL A 119 2.25 -8.01 4.68
CA VAL A 119 3.40 -8.76 4.15
C VAL A 119 2.99 -10.22 3.93
N ASN A 120 3.45 -10.80 2.82
CA ASN A 120 3.03 -12.14 2.44
C ASN A 120 3.86 -13.19 3.18
N SER A 121 3.32 -13.74 4.26
CA SER A 121 4.03 -14.71 5.10
C SER A 121 4.23 -16.09 4.47
N GLU A 122 3.81 -16.34 3.23
CA GLU A 122 4.17 -17.56 2.51
C GLU A 122 5.65 -17.59 2.11
N VAL A 123 6.33 -16.43 2.15
CA VAL A 123 7.76 -16.33 1.96
C VAL A 123 8.47 -16.69 3.28
N SER A 124 9.43 -17.61 3.20
CA SER A 124 10.19 -18.04 4.39
C SER A 124 11.10 -16.94 4.91
N ALA A 125 11.15 -16.75 6.23
CA ALA A 125 12.04 -15.79 6.89
C ALA A 125 13.50 -15.93 6.44
N GLY A 126 14.22 -14.81 6.27
CA GLY A 126 15.60 -14.78 5.77
C GLY A 126 15.72 -14.76 4.23
N LEU A 127 14.60 -14.88 3.51
CA LEU A 127 14.46 -14.38 2.14
C LEU A 127 14.00 -12.93 2.29
N ARG A 128 14.73 -11.99 1.69
CA ARG A 128 14.60 -10.52 1.84
C ARG A 128 13.26 -10.00 1.31
N ASP A 129 12.17 -10.40 1.95
CA ASP A 129 10.81 -10.01 1.61
C ASP A 129 10.51 -8.72 2.37
N ASP A 130 11.18 -7.65 1.96
CA ASP A 130 11.11 -6.33 2.58
C ASP A 130 10.88 -5.22 1.55
N PHE A 131 10.30 -4.13 2.04
CA PHE A 131 10.14 -2.89 1.29
C PHE A 131 9.93 -1.71 2.24
N VAL A 132 10.16 -0.51 1.73
CA VAL A 132 9.86 0.74 2.44
C VAL A 132 8.67 1.41 1.79
N LEU A 133 7.60 1.66 2.55
CA LEU A 133 6.54 2.56 2.13
C LEU A 133 6.97 4.01 2.39
N GLU A 134 7.11 4.79 1.32
CA GLU A 134 7.60 6.17 1.37
C GLU A 134 6.49 7.22 1.29
N CYS A 135 5.45 6.94 0.50
CA CYS A 135 4.42 7.92 0.19
C CYS A 135 3.07 7.25 -0.09
N ILE A 136 2.00 7.97 0.26
CA ILE A 136 0.64 7.68 -0.16
C ILE A 136 0.07 8.93 -0.80
N GLU A 137 -0.52 8.77 -1.97
CA GLU A 137 -1.18 9.83 -2.70
C GLU A 137 -2.62 9.44 -3.00
N ALA A 138 -3.49 10.43 -3.11
CA ALA A 138 -4.88 10.25 -3.53
C ALA A 138 -5.12 10.89 -4.89
N HIS A 139 -5.98 10.28 -5.69
CA HIS A 139 -6.38 10.86 -6.98
C HIS A 139 -7.11 12.20 -6.77
N GLU A 140 -6.88 13.18 -7.65
CA GLU A 140 -7.41 14.55 -7.53
C GLU A 140 -8.95 14.65 -7.56
N THR A 141 -9.62 13.57 -7.95
CA THR A 141 -11.09 13.50 -7.99
C THR A 141 -11.72 13.24 -6.62
N ILE A 142 -10.95 12.88 -5.60
CA ILE A 142 -11.45 12.64 -4.24
C ILE A 142 -10.86 13.67 -3.26
N GLY A 143 -11.56 13.87 -2.14
CA GLY A 143 -11.02 14.54 -0.97
C GLY A 143 -10.65 13.50 0.08
N ALA A 144 -9.40 13.48 0.50
CA ALA A 144 -8.84 12.54 1.46
C ALA A 144 -7.74 13.20 2.30
N LYS A 145 -7.55 12.71 3.53
CA LYS A 145 -6.46 13.08 4.47
C LYS A 145 -6.07 11.89 5.32
N ILE A 146 -4.88 11.93 5.93
CA ILE A 146 -4.49 10.96 6.97
C ILE A 146 -5.18 11.26 8.29
N GLY A 147 -5.48 10.19 9.03
CA GLY A 147 -6.06 10.24 10.37
C GLY A 147 -7.57 10.07 10.37
N TRP A 148 -8.10 9.82 11.57
CA TRP A 148 -9.52 9.63 11.83
C TRP A 148 -10.31 10.95 11.72
#